data_AF-A0A0R3RBT6-F1
#
_entry.id   AF-A0A0R3RBT6-F1
#
_cell.length_a   1.000
_cell.length_b   1.000
_cell.length_c   1.000
_cell.angle_alpha   90.00
_cell.angle_beta   90.00
_cell.angle_gamma   90.00
#
_symmetry.space_group_name_H-M   'P 1'
#
loop_
_entity.id
_entity.type
_entity.pdbx_description
1 polymer ?
#
loop_
_entity_poly.entity_id
_entity_poly.type
_entity_poly.pdbx_seq_one_letter_code
_entity_poly.pdbx_strand_id
1 'polypeptide(L)'
;MMELATSSFDGLNSLEILQMTNEPYLHSIKLNAFSGLTNLRKLNLSSCHILEKINENAFEYGDRLEILDLSNCQLKRLPQKLVAWTNLKSLHISGNPLHCDCDMLSFLPEVLRKFPINATCFTPPWLFDKNIMQLSENCTTLNESQLSIAIIGASLLFLTILLLLGICIGRHFPLCNKISSNKYRSRNKCRSQLYSKPFLITSPINDKSDLLSEQTCYTTANHSTSNGML
;
A
#
# COMPACT_ATOMS: atom_id res chain seq x y z
N MET A 1 -10.63 -1.26 31.68
CA MET A 1 -10.96 -0.46 30.49
C MET A 1 -12.48 -0.39 30.40
N MET A 2 -13.04 0.81 30.49
CA MET A 2 -14.47 1.11 30.47
C MET A 2 -14.87 1.64 29.10
N GLU A 3 -16.07 1.27 28.67
CA GLU A 3 -16.69 1.78 27.46
C GLU A 3 -18.03 2.43 27.84
N LEU A 4 -18.28 3.64 27.32
CA LEU A 4 -19.59 4.26 27.46
C LEU A 4 -20.53 3.66 26.41
N ALA A 5 -21.47 2.83 26.86
CA ALA A 5 -22.36 2.05 26.02
C ALA A 5 -23.44 2.91 25.35
N THR A 6 -24.07 2.37 24.31
CA THR A 6 -25.25 2.94 23.67
C THR A 6 -26.32 3.26 24.72
N SER A 7 -26.91 4.46 24.65
CA SER A 7 -28.00 4.87 25.55
C SER A 7 -27.67 4.78 27.04
N SER A 8 -26.41 5.01 27.42
CA SER A 8 -25.98 4.96 28.84
C SER A 8 -26.70 5.96 29.74
N PHE A 9 -27.31 7.00 29.16
CA PHE A 9 -28.00 8.08 29.86
C PHE A 9 -29.47 8.19 29.47
N ASP A 10 -30.07 7.11 28.98
CA ASP A 10 -31.47 7.12 28.57
C ASP A 10 -32.39 7.58 29.71
N GLY A 11 -33.42 8.35 29.37
CA GLY A 11 -34.34 8.95 30.33
C GLY A 11 -33.83 10.19 31.08
N LEU A 12 -32.54 10.57 30.97
CA LEU A 12 -32.00 11.80 31.58
C LEU A 12 -32.28 13.06 30.74
N ASN A 13 -33.54 13.21 30.32
CA ASN A 13 -33.95 14.17 29.29
C ASN A 13 -33.75 15.63 29.73
N SER A 14 -33.81 15.91 31.03
CA SER A 14 -33.64 17.26 31.61
C SER A 14 -32.20 17.64 31.90
N LEU A 15 -31.23 16.74 31.68
CA LEU A 15 -29.83 17.01 32.01
C LEU A 15 -29.24 18.02 31.03
N GLU A 16 -28.78 19.17 31.54
CA GLU A 16 -28.13 20.21 30.74
C GLU A 16 -26.60 20.14 30.76
N ILE A 17 -26.02 19.57 31.83
CA ILE A 17 -24.59 19.54 32.06
C ILE A 17 -24.20 18.11 32.45
N LEU A 18 -23.29 17.52 31.69
CA LEU A 18 -22.66 16.24 31.99
C LEU A 18 -21.15 16.45 32.14
N GLN A 19 -20.63 16.12 33.32
CA GLN A 19 -19.21 16.18 33.65
C GLN A 19 -18.70 14.77 33.96
N MET A 20 -17.77 14.31 33.15
CA MET A 20 -17.07 13.03 33.27
C MET A 20 -15.58 13.26 33.02
N THR A 21 -15.00 14.17 33.80
CA THR A 21 -13.60 14.57 33.70
C THR A 21 -12.70 13.63 34.47
N ASN A 22 -11.49 13.39 33.95
CA ASN A 22 -10.47 12.57 34.62
C ASN A 22 -10.96 11.15 34.95
N GLU A 23 -11.71 10.53 34.03
CA GLU A 23 -12.15 9.14 34.16
C GLU A 23 -11.00 8.19 33.79
N PRO A 24 -10.34 7.54 34.75
CA PRO A 24 -9.07 6.84 34.52
C PRO A 24 -9.22 5.57 33.68
N TYR A 25 -10.46 5.09 33.54
CA TYR A 25 -10.76 3.86 32.82
C TYR A 25 -11.53 4.08 31.51
N LEU A 26 -12.03 5.30 31.22
CA LEU A 26 -12.84 5.55 30.04
C LEU A 26 -11.96 5.51 28.78
N HIS A 27 -12.17 4.49 27.95
CA HIS A 27 -11.34 4.24 26.77
C HIS A 27 -12.08 4.43 25.44
N SER A 28 -13.38 4.12 25.41
CA SER A 28 -14.18 4.28 24.20
C SER A 28 -15.60 4.77 24.49
N ILE A 29 -16.17 5.48 23.51
CA ILE A 29 -17.56 5.94 23.51
C ILE A 29 -18.25 5.31 22.30
N LYS A 30 -19.32 4.55 22.56
CA LYS A 30 -20.05 3.80 21.53
C LYS A 30 -21.05 4.68 20.77
N LEU A 31 -21.63 4.09 19.74
CA LEU A 31 -22.75 4.63 18.97
C LEU A 31 -23.86 5.13 19.90
N ASN A 32 -24.37 6.34 19.67
CA ASN A 32 -25.50 6.91 20.42
C ASN A 32 -25.33 6.84 21.94
N ALA A 33 -24.10 6.91 22.46
CA ALA A 33 -23.85 6.80 23.90
C ALA A 33 -24.57 7.88 24.73
N PHE A 34 -24.80 9.04 24.11
CA PHE A 34 -25.48 10.20 24.71
C PHE A 34 -26.95 10.33 24.26
N SER A 35 -27.57 9.28 23.72
CA SER A 35 -29.01 9.30 23.46
C SER A 35 -29.79 9.52 24.77
N GLY A 36 -30.97 10.15 24.66
CA GLY A 36 -31.77 10.57 25.81
C GLY A 36 -31.41 11.94 26.37
N LEU A 37 -30.18 12.42 26.19
CA LEU A 37 -29.70 13.73 26.66
C LEU A 37 -30.15 14.91 25.79
N THR A 38 -31.45 15.01 25.54
CA THR A 38 -32.05 15.95 24.58
C THR A 38 -31.93 17.44 24.95
N ASN A 39 -31.63 17.76 26.22
CA ASN A 39 -31.40 19.12 26.70
C ASN A 39 -29.93 19.42 27.02
N LEU A 40 -28.99 18.53 26.65
CA LEU A 40 -27.59 18.72 27.00
C LEU A 40 -26.98 19.93 26.31
N ARG A 41 -26.36 20.81 27.10
CA ARG A 41 -25.70 22.03 26.65
C ARG A 41 -24.20 22.00 26.89
N LYS A 42 -23.74 21.29 27.91
CA LYS A 42 -22.31 21.17 28.24
C LYS A 42 -21.91 19.73 28.48
N LEU A 43 -20.91 19.28 27.74
CA LEU A 43 -20.29 17.97 27.92
C LEU A 43 -18.80 18.17 28.16
N ASN A 44 -18.32 17.72 29.33
CA ASN A 44 -16.91 17.74 29.66
C ASN A 44 -16.39 16.32 29.90
N LEU A 45 -15.49 15.89 29.01
CA LEU A 45 -14.77 14.61 29.02
C LEU A 45 -13.25 14.84 29.07
N SER A 46 -12.82 16.03 29.51
CA SER A 46 -11.40 16.37 29.55
C SER A 46 -10.60 15.48 30.51
N SER A 47 -9.32 15.35 30.21
CA SER A 47 -8.36 14.57 31.00
C SER A 47 -8.72 13.08 31.11
N CYS A 48 -9.55 12.55 30.20
CA CYS A 48 -9.72 11.10 30.05
C CYS A 48 -8.52 10.54 29.28
N HIS A 49 -7.40 10.37 29.99
CA HIS A 49 -6.07 10.12 29.39
C HIS A 49 -5.91 8.78 28.63
N ILE A 50 -6.92 7.92 28.61
CA ILE A 50 -6.93 6.70 27.80
C ILE A 50 -8.10 6.65 26.80
N LEU A 51 -8.87 7.73 26.68
CA LEU A 51 -9.97 7.84 25.71
C LEU A 51 -9.38 8.01 24.31
N GLU A 52 -9.46 6.95 23.51
CA GLU A 52 -8.88 6.90 22.16
C GLU A 52 -9.94 6.90 21.06
N LYS A 53 -11.14 6.39 21.35
CA LYS A 53 -12.15 6.09 20.34
C LYS A 53 -13.49 6.70 20.70
N ILE A 54 -13.99 7.57 19.82
CA ILE A 54 -15.36 8.05 19.84
C ILE A 54 -16.01 7.57 18.55
N ASN A 55 -17.14 6.88 18.65
CA ASN A 55 -17.89 6.49 17.47
C ASN A 55 -18.37 7.73 16.70
N GLU A 56 -18.39 7.66 15.37
CA GLU A 56 -18.81 8.74 14.48
C GLU A 56 -20.18 9.34 14.85
N ASN A 57 -21.09 8.46 15.28
CA ASN A 57 -22.45 8.81 15.67
C ASN A 57 -22.66 8.75 17.18
N ALA A 58 -21.59 8.83 17.99
CA ALA A 58 -21.71 8.89 19.45
C ALA A 58 -22.62 10.04 19.91
N PHE A 59 -22.61 11.12 19.14
CA PHE A 59 -23.33 12.35 19.44
C PHE A 59 -24.45 12.69 18.45
N GLU A 60 -25.12 11.67 17.89
CA GLU A 60 -26.20 11.86 16.92
C GLU A 60 -27.30 12.83 17.38
N TYR A 61 -27.52 12.94 18.70
CA TYR A 61 -28.55 13.78 19.33
C TYR A 61 -28.01 15.05 19.99
N GLY A 62 -26.77 15.44 19.68
CA GLY A 62 -26.04 16.55 20.33
C GLY A 62 -26.38 17.96 19.84
N ASP A 63 -27.48 18.17 19.10
CA ASP A 63 -27.75 19.42 18.38
C ASP A 63 -27.86 20.67 19.27
N ARG A 64 -28.15 20.51 20.57
CA ARG A 64 -28.24 21.61 21.54
C ARG A 64 -26.93 21.90 22.27
N LEU A 65 -25.87 21.14 21.99
CA LEU A 65 -24.62 21.26 22.71
C LEU A 65 -23.96 22.60 22.39
N GLU A 66 -23.61 23.34 23.44
CA GLU A 66 -22.94 24.64 23.35
C GLU A 66 -21.46 24.56 23.72
N ILE A 67 -21.10 23.63 24.60
CA ILE A 67 -19.72 23.43 25.07
C ILE A 67 -19.37 21.95 25.00
N LEU A 68 -18.31 21.64 24.26
CA LEU A 68 -17.68 20.33 24.23
C LEU A 68 -16.21 20.45 24.66
N ASP A 69 -15.83 19.71 25.70
CA ASP A 69 -14.44 19.59 26.11
C ASP A 69 -13.97 18.14 26.03
N LEU A 70 -13.03 17.91 25.11
CA LEU A 70 -12.33 16.66 24.85
C LEU A 70 -10.81 16.84 25.03
N SER A 71 -10.38 17.86 25.77
CA SER A 71 -8.95 18.18 25.93
C SER A 71 -8.20 17.12 26.74
N ASN A 72 -6.92 16.94 26.44
CA ASN A 72 -5.99 16.05 27.15
C ASN A 72 -6.44 14.57 27.18
N CYS A 73 -7.02 14.10 26.08
CA CYS A 73 -7.35 12.69 25.85
C CYS A 73 -6.30 12.05 24.90
N GLN A 74 -6.60 10.88 24.34
CA GLN A 74 -5.75 10.18 23.37
C GLN A 74 -6.42 10.07 21.99
N LEU A 75 -7.25 11.06 21.65
CA LEU A 75 -8.01 11.05 20.41
C LEU A 75 -7.09 11.25 19.22
N LYS A 76 -7.11 10.29 18.30
CA LYS A 76 -6.43 10.40 17.01
C LYS A 76 -7.33 11.03 15.95
N ARG A 77 -8.64 10.89 16.09
CA ARG A 77 -9.63 11.45 15.16
C ARG A 77 -10.79 12.04 15.95
N LEU A 78 -11.45 13.00 15.34
CA LEU A 78 -12.71 13.57 15.82
C LEU A 78 -13.83 13.13 14.87
N PRO A 79 -15.08 13.03 15.35
CA PRO A 79 -16.21 12.71 14.49
C PRO A 79 -16.51 13.88 13.54
N GLN A 80 -16.73 13.58 12.27
CA GLN A 80 -17.17 14.51 11.23
C GLN A 80 -18.51 15.18 11.58
N LYS A 81 -19.35 14.53 12.39
CA LYS A 81 -20.61 15.14 12.89
C LYS A 81 -20.42 16.52 13.53
N LEU A 82 -19.22 16.84 14.05
CA LEU A 82 -18.90 18.18 14.58
C LEU A 82 -19.16 19.33 13.59
N VAL A 83 -19.11 19.06 12.27
CA VAL A 83 -19.44 20.05 11.23
C VAL A 83 -20.88 20.55 11.35
N ALA A 84 -21.80 19.64 11.72
CA ALA A 84 -23.24 19.91 11.76
C ALA A 84 -23.69 20.67 13.01
N TRP A 85 -22.82 20.84 14.00
CA TRP A 85 -23.17 21.45 15.29
C TRP A 85 -23.19 22.98 15.22
N THR A 86 -24.33 23.51 14.79
CA THR A 86 -24.53 24.95 14.63
C THR A 86 -24.65 25.72 15.94
N ASN A 87 -25.04 25.06 17.05
CA ASN A 87 -25.18 25.68 18.37
C ASN A 87 -23.89 25.67 19.21
N LEU A 88 -22.83 24.99 18.75
CA LEU A 88 -21.59 24.87 19.51
C LEU A 88 -20.89 26.24 19.57
N LYS A 89 -20.62 26.70 20.79
CA LYS A 89 -19.99 28.00 21.09
C LYS A 89 -18.55 27.84 21.56
N SER A 90 -18.23 26.73 22.22
CA SER A 90 -16.88 26.42 22.69
C SER A 90 -16.53 24.98 22.42
N LEU A 91 -15.33 24.77 21.88
CA LEU A 91 -14.76 23.46 21.60
C LEU A 91 -13.35 23.42 22.18
N HIS A 92 -13.02 22.36 22.91
CA HIS A 92 -11.67 22.14 23.43
C HIS A 92 -11.20 20.75 23.01
N ILE A 93 -10.12 20.70 22.22
CA ILE A 93 -9.54 19.46 21.69
C ILE A 93 -8.01 19.42 21.84
N SER A 94 -7.42 20.41 22.53
CA SER A 94 -5.98 20.50 22.77
C SER A 94 -5.47 19.28 23.53
N GLY A 95 -4.19 18.95 23.37
CA GLY A 95 -3.57 17.83 24.07
C GLY A 95 -4.01 16.45 23.57
N ASN A 96 -4.49 16.35 22.33
CA ASN A 96 -4.81 15.08 21.67
C ASN A 96 -3.80 14.77 20.55
N PRO A 97 -3.38 13.50 20.36
CA PRO A 97 -2.46 13.08 19.32
C PRO A 97 -3.16 12.93 17.95
N LEU A 98 -3.68 14.04 17.41
CA LEU A 98 -4.48 14.06 16.18
C LEU A 98 -3.71 13.48 14.99
N HIS A 99 -4.34 12.55 14.28
CA HIS A 99 -3.88 11.98 13.02
C HIS A 99 -4.52 12.74 11.86
N CYS A 100 -3.70 13.48 11.12
CA CYS A 100 -4.10 14.27 9.98
C CYS A 100 -3.95 13.48 8.68
N ASP A 101 -5.02 12.79 8.31
CA ASP A 101 -5.21 12.25 6.97
C ASP A 101 -6.26 13.04 6.21
N CYS A 102 -6.58 12.59 5.00
CA CYS A 102 -7.55 13.28 4.17
C CYS A 102 -8.97 13.28 4.73
N ASP A 103 -9.37 12.23 5.45
CA ASP A 103 -10.68 12.19 6.09
C ASP A 103 -10.79 13.30 7.15
N MET A 104 -9.80 13.40 8.04
CA MET A 104 -9.75 14.43 9.07
C MET A 104 -9.63 15.84 8.50
N LEU A 105 -8.78 16.03 7.50
CA LEU A 105 -8.56 17.34 6.87
C LEU A 105 -9.73 17.80 5.99
N SER A 106 -10.63 16.89 5.59
CA SER A 106 -11.82 17.25 4.79
C SER A 106 -12.84 18.12 5.54
N PHE A 107 -12.81 18.11 6.87
CA PHE A 107 -13.84 18.80 7.67
C PHE A 107 -13.27 19.60 8.85
N LEU A 108 -12.22 19.10 9.51
CA LEU A 108 -11.75 19.71 10.75
C LEU A 108 -11.24 21.14 10.58
N PRO A 109 -10.53 21.51 9.50
CA PRO A 109 -10.13 22.90 9.28
C PRO A 109 -11.33 23.87 9.27
N GLU A 110 -12.47 23.49 8.68
CA GLU A 110 -13.69 24.31 8.68
C GLU A 110 -14.25 24.47 10.10
N VAL A 111 -14.31 23.38 10.87
CA VAL A 111 -14.75 23.41 12.27
C VAL A 111 -13.83 24.32 13.09
N LEU A 112 -12.52 24.18 12.97
CA LEU A 112 -11.54 24.95 13.73
C LEU A 112 -11.57 26.45 13.39
N ARG A 113 -11.89 26.85 12.15
CA ARG A 113 -12.06 28.27 11.80
C ARG A 113 -13.17 28.96 12.59
N LYS A 114 -14.17 28.21 13.10
CA LYS A 114 -15.28 28.75 13.91
C LYS A 114 -14.85 29.07 15.35
N PHE A 115 -13.70 28.56 15.80
CA PHE A 115 -13.27 28.64 17.20
C PHE A 115 -11.83 29.15 17.33
N PRO A 116 -11.48 29.88 18.40
CA PRO A 116 -10.12 30.35 18.65
C PRO A 116 -9.22 29.22 19.18
N ILE A 117 -9.07 28.13 18.43
CA ILE A 117 -8.34 26.91 18.83
C ILE A 117 -7.11 26.73 17.96
N ASN A 118 -5.96 26.52 18.61
CA ASN A 118 -4.77 26.03 17.93
C ASN A 118 -4.70 24.50 18.08
N ALA A 119 -4.78 23.79 16.96
CA ALA A 119 -4.61 22.35 16.90
C ALA A 119 -3.57 22.01 15.83
N THR A 120 -2.63 21.15 16.19
CA THR A 120 -1.57 20.67 15.30
C THR A 120 -1.69 19.17 15.09
N CYS A 121 -1.13 18.70 13.98
CA CYS A 121 -1.08 17.27 13.69
C CYS A 121 0.02 16.59 14.52
N PHE A 122 -0.29 15.45 15.10
CA PHE A 122 0.69 14.58 15.74
C PHE A 122 1.19 13.49 14.79
N THR A 123 0.33 13.01 13.91
CA THR A 123 0.70 12.09 12.82
C THR A 123 -0.03 12.51 11.56
N PRO A 124 0.40 12.06 10.37
CA PRO A 124 1.64 11.34 10.09
C PRO A 124 2.91 12.21 10.28
N PRO A 125 4.13 11.62 10.30
CA PRO A 125 5.37 12.35 10.60
C PRO A 125 5.63 13.57 9.71
N TRP A 126 5.25 13.53 8.43
CA TRP A 126 5.45 14.67 7.50
C TRP A 126 4.51 15.86 7.76
N LEU A 127 3.45 15.66 8.55
CA LEU A 127 2.57 16.73 9.02
C LEU A 127 2.78 17.05 10.50
N PHE A 128 3.73 16.40 11.19
CA PHE A 128 3.97 16.64 12.61
C PHE A 128 4.14 18.13 12.92
N ASP A 129 3.43 18.59 13.95
CA ASP A 129 3.40 19.96 14.45
C ASP A 129 2.91 21.02 13.43
N LYS A 130 2.33 20.59 12.30
CA LYS A 130 1.68 21.51 11.37
C LYS A 130 0.31 21.91 11.89
N ASN A 131 0.03 23.21 11.84
CA ASN A 131 -1.28 23.75 12.23
C ASN A 131 -2.35 23.31 11.23
N ILE A 132 -3.42 22.69 11.75
CA ILE A 132 -4.49 22.09 10.94
C ILE A 132 -5.23 23.13 10.10
N MET A 133 -5.40 24.36 10.60
CA MET A 133 -6.10 25.43 9.88
C MET A 133 -5.34 25.94 8.65
N GLN A 134 -4.02 25.72 8.61
CA GLN A 134 -3.15 26.11 7.50
C GLN A 134 -2.98 25.01 6.45
N LEU A 135 -3.47 23.80 6.71
CA LEU A 135 -3.38 22.70 5.77
C LEU A 135 -4.45 22.87 4.68
N SER A 136 -4.01 22.81 3.43
CA SER A 136 -4.85 22.96 2.24
C SER A 136 -5.76 21.74 2.07
N GLU A 137 -6.99 21.97 1.63
CA GLU A 137 -8.01 20.96 1.26
C GLU A 137 -7.63 20.13 0.01
N ASN A 138 -6.37 20.19 -0.44
CA ASN A 138 -5.88 19.52 -1.65
C ASN A 138 -5.52 18.06 -1.38
N CYS A 139 -6.34 17.40 -0.58
CA CYS A 139 -6.33 15.97 -0.43
C CYS A 139 -6.95 15.37 -1.69
N THR A 140 -6.14 15.23 -2.74
CA THR A 140 -6.50 14.36 -3.85
C THR A 140 -6.46 12.95 -3.31
N THR A 141 -7.63 12.42 -2.95
CA THR A 141 -7.76 10.98 -2.73
C THR A 141 -7.39 10.34 -4.06
N LEU A 142 -6.22 9.69 -4.12
CA LEU A 142 -5.94 8.74 -5.17
C LEU A 142 -6.93 7.60 -4.93
N ASN A 143 -8.12 7.72 -5.54
CA ASN A 143 -9.13 6.68 -5.48
C ASN A 143 -8.51 5.38 -6.01
N GLU A 144 -8.99 4.22 -5.55
CA GLU A 144 -8.55 2.90 -6.04
C GLU A 144 -8.55 2.81 -7.59
N SER A 145 -9.52 3.49 -8.22
CA SER A 145 -9.59 3.61 -9.69
C SER A 145 -8.44 4.44 -10.29
N GLN A 146 -8.05 5.55 -9.64
CA GLN A 146 -6.95 6.41 -10.10
C GLN A 146 -5.60 5.71 -9.93
N LEU A 147 -5.41 4.97 -8.84
CA LEU A 147 -4.21 4.16 -8.62
C LEU A 147 -4.12 3.05 -9.69
N SER A 148 -5.23 2.37 -9.97
CA SER A 148 -5.31 1.35 -11.01
C SER A 148 -4.98 1.90 -12.40
N ILE A 149 -5.52 3.07 -12.77
CA ILE A 149 -5.23 3.74 -14.04
C ILE A 149 -3.75 4.10 -14.15
N ALA A 150 -3.15 4.61 -13.07
CA ALA A 150 -1.73 4.96 -13.04
C ALA A 150 -0.83 3.73 -13.26
N ILE A 151 -1.15 2.59 -12.64
CA ILE A 151 -0.40 1.33 -12.78
C ILE A 151 -0.51 0.79 -14.21
N ILE A 152 -1.72 0.77 -14.79
CA ILE A 152 -1.94 0.31 -16.16
C ILE A 152 -1.19 1.23 -17.15
N GLY A 153 -1.27 2.54 -16.95
CA GLY A 153 -0.55 3.53 -17.76
C GLY A 153 0.97 3.33 -17.72
N ALA A 154 1.55 3.14 -16.54
CA ALA A 154 2.98 2.87 -16.38
C ALA A 154 3.39 1.54 -17.05
N SER A 155 2.57 0.50 -16.93
CA SER A 155 2.83 -0.81 -17.54
C SER A 155 2.79 -0.75 -19.07
N LEU A 156 1.84 -0.01 -19.64
CA LEU A 156 1.76 0.21 -21.09
C LEU A 156 2.97 1.01 -21.60
N LEU A 157 3.36 2.07 -20.90
CA LEU A 157 4.56 2.84 -21.25
C LEU A 157 5.84 2.01 -21.18
N PHE A 158 5.97 1.13 -20.19
CA PHE A 158 7.10 0.23 -20.10
C PHE A 158 7.13 -0.77 -21.27
N LEU A 159 5.98 -1.35 -21.62
CA LEU A 159 5.88 -2.28 -22.76
C LEU A 159 6.19 -1.59 -24.09
N THR A 160 5.73 -0.35 -24.30
CA THR A 160 6.03 0.40 -25.53
C THR A 160 7.52 0.71 -25.62
N ILE A 161 8.17 1.09 -24.51
CA ILE A 161 9.63 1.29 -24.47
C ILE A 161 10.36 -0.01 -24.81
N LEU A 162 9.96 -1.16 -24.26
CA LEU A 162 10.58 -2.45 -24.60
C LEU A 162 10.41 -2.83 -26.07
N LEU A 163 9.24 -2.58 -26.66
CA LEU A 163 8.99 -2.83 -28.08
C LEU A 163 9.87 -1.93 -28.97
N LEU A 164 9.98 -0.64 -28.63
CA LEU A 164 10.84 0.29 -29.35
C LEU A 164 12.32 -0.13 -29.26
N LEU A 165 12.79 -0.52 -28.07
CA LEU A 165 14.15 -1.06 -27.89
C LEU A 165 14.36 -2.34 -28.73
N GLY A 166 13.40 -3.27 -28.74
CA GLY A 166 13.48 -4.49 -29.55
C GLY A 166 13.54 -4.19 -31.06
N ILE A 167 12.74 -3.24 -31.55
CA ILE A 167 12.78 -2.79 -32.95
C ILE A 167 14.11 -2.10 -33.26
N CYS A 168 14.61 -1.24 -32.37
CA CYS A 168 15.90 -0.56 -32.53
C CYS A 168 17.05 -1.56 -32.59
N ILE A 169 17.08 -2.56 -31.69
CA ILE A 169 18.08 -3.63 -31.68
C ILE A 169 17.96 -4.47 -32.97
N GLY A 170 16.75 -4.85 -33.38
CA GLY A 170 16.53 -5.62 -34.62
C GLY A 170 16.88 -4.88 -35.90
N ARG A 171 16.77 -3.55 -35.93
CA ARG A 171 17.16 -2.71 -37.08
C ARG A 171 18.65 -2.37 -37.09
N HIS A 172 19.28 -2.21 -35.92
CA HIS A 172 20.72 -1.93 -35.81
C HIS A 172 21.62 -3.18 -35.88
N PHE A 173 21.10 -4.38 -35.59
CA PHE A 173 21.78 -5.66 -35.77
C PHE A 173 21.20 -6.46 -36.95
N PRO A 174 21.28 -5.99 -38.21
CA PRO A 174 20.81 -6.78 -39.35
C PRO A 174 21.92 -7.75 -39.78
N LEU A 175 22.26 -8.77 -38.98
CA LEU A 175 23.09 -9.95 -39.34
C LEU A 175 23.16 -10.86 -38.11
N CYS A 176 22.41 -11.96 -38.04
CA CYS A 176 22.93 -13.24 -38.51
C CYS A 176 21.79 -14.20 -38.89
N ASN A 177 21.23 -14.05 -40.10
CA ASN A 177 20.73 -15.21 -40.85
C ASN A 177 20.82 -14.94 -42.35
N LYS A 178 22.06 -14.88 -42.85
CA LYS A 178 22.34 -14.91 -44.29
C LYS A 178 23.69 -15.59 -44.55
N ILE A 179 23.78 -16.88 -44.24
CA ILE A 179 24.75 -17.75 -44.89
C ILE A 179 24.06 -18.43 -46.08
N SER A 180 24.44 -17.87 -47.23
CA SER A 180 24.41 -18.33 -48.62
C SER A 180 23.77 -19.66 -49.00
N SER A 181 22.96 -19.55 -50.06
CA SER A 181 22.50 -20.57 -50.99
C SER A 181 23.65 -21.36 -51.64
N ASN A 182 23.47 -22.68 -51.76
CA ASN A 182 23.70 -23.42 -53.01
C ASN A 182 23.12 -24.85 -52.90
N LYS A 183 21.86 -25.00 -53.32
CA LYS A 183 21.25 -26.33 -53.49
C LYS A 183 21.73 -26.91 -54.83
N TYR A 184 22.96 -27.44 -54.84
CA TYR A 184 23.40 -28.30 -55.92
C TYR A 184 22.51 -29.55 -55.94
N ARG A 185 21.77 -29.70 -57.04
CA ARG A 185 21.09 -30.93 -57.42
C ARG A 185 22.16 -32.02 -57.58
N SER A 186 22.29 -32.92 -56.61
CA SER A 186 22.98 -34.19 -56.81
C SER A 186 22.11 -35.35 -56.36
N ARG A 187 21.57 -36.06 -57.36
CA ARG A 187 21.07 -37.42 -57.22
C ARG A 187 22.26 -38.31 -56.91
N ASN A 188 22.45 -38.71 -55.66
CA ASN A 188 23.29 -39.87 -55.35
C ASN A 188 22.43 -40.97 -54.74
N LYS A 189 21.97 -41.82 -55.65
CA LYS A 189 21.45 -43.15 -55.44
C LYS A 189 22.66 -44.05 -55.18
N CYS A 190 22.87 -44.52 -53.96
CA CYS A 190 23.81 -45.63 -53.72
C CYS A 190 23.04 -46.86 -53.27
N ARG A 191 22.88 -47.74 -54.26
CA ARG A 191 22.39 -49.12 -54.21
C ARG A 191 23.51 -50.01 -53.68
N SER A 192 23.11 -51.09 -53.01
CA SER A 192 23.94 -52.16 -52.46
C SER A 192 24.86 -52.89 -53.46
N GLN A 193 26.04 -53.32 -52.98
CA GLN A 193 26.76 -54.56 -53.33
C GLN A 193 27.56 -55.00 -52.09
N LEU A 194 27.18 -56.06 -51.38
CA LEU A 194 27.53 -57.49 -51.50
C LEU A 194 28.98 -57.88 -51.13
N TYR A 195 29.10 -58.52 -49.94
CA TYR A 195 30.09 -59.50 -49.42
C TYR A 195 31.58 -59.12 -49.34
N SER A 196 32.27 -59.29 -48.20
CA SER A 196 32.57 -60.58 -47.54
C SER A 196 33.10 -60.45 -46.07
N LYS A 197 32.80 -61.49 -45.27
CA LYS A 197 33.08 -61.86 -43.85
C LYS A 197 34.56 -61.82 -43.37
N PRO A 198 34.94 -62.18 -42.11
CA PRO A 198 34.17 -62.71 -40.93
C PRO A 198 34.41 -61.97 -39.57
N PHE A 199 33.49 -62.00 -38.58
CA PHE A 199 33.40 -62.93 -37.40
C PHE A 199 34.66 -62.86 -36.50
N LEU A 200 34.70 -62.50 -35.20
CA LEU A 200 33.85 -62.57 -33.99
C LEU A 200 34.32 -61.44 -33.03
N ILE A 201 33.57 -60.98 -32.02
CA ILE A 201 33.53 -61.58 -30.67
C ILE A 201 32.29 -61.05 -29.92
N THR A 202 31.72 -61.96 -29.14
CA THR A 202 30.60 -61.85 -28.21
C THR A 202 30.70 -60.70 -27.20
N SER A 203 29.54 -60.12 -26.91
CA SER A 203 29.19 -59.31 -25.73
C SER A 203 29.41 -60.11 -24.42
N PRO A 204 29.37 -59.51 -23.19
CA PRO A 204 28.21 -58.81 -22.60
C PRO A 204 28.58 -57.51 -21.85
N ILE A 205 27.81 -56.42 -22.01
CA ILE A 205 26.76 -55.95 -21.08
C ILE A 205 27.18 -55.98 -19.60
N ASN A 206 27.48 -54.81 -19.04
CA ASN A 206 27.03 -54.44 -17.70
C ASN A 206 26.93 -52.91 -17.53
N ASP A 207 25.72 -52.51 -17.13
CA ASP A 207 25.33 -51.49 -16.15
C ASP A 207 26.08 -50.14 -16.01
N LYS A 208 25.23 -49.10 -16.10
CA LYS A 208 25.02 -47.98 -15.18
C LYS A 208 26.07 -46.87 -15.00
N SER A 209 25.49 -45.67 -15.12
CA SER A 209 25.78 -44.42 -14.40
C SER A 209 27.05 -43.65 -14.73
N ASP A 210 26.75 -42.49 -15.31
CA ASP A 210 27.24 -41.17 -14.92
C ASP A 210 28.56 -40.65 -15.50
N LEU A 211 28.50 -39.33 -15.62
CA LEU A 211 29.58 -38.35 -15.69
C LEU A 211 29.88 -37.79 -17.09
N LEU A 212 29.43 -36.54 -17.24
CA LEU A 212 30.25 -35.39 -17.61
C LEU A 212 31.30 -35.60 -18.70
N SER A 213 31.11 -34.91 -19.81
CA SER A 213 32.08 -33.94 -20.37
C SER A 213 31.64 -33.57 -21.78
N GLU A 214 31.28 -32.31 -22.02
CA GLU A 214 32.16 -31.41 -22.78
C GLU A 214 32.96 -32.13 -23.87
N GLN A 215 32.40 -32.18 -25.08
CA GLN A 215 33.22 -32.29 -26.28
C GLN A 215 33.31 -30.91 -26.93
N THR A 216 34.34 -30.22 -26.46
CA THR A 216 35.13 -29.23 -27.16
C THR A 216 35.45 -29.71 -28.58
N CYS A 217 35.07 -28.91 -29.57
CA CYS A 217 35.57 -29.04 -30.93
C CYS A 217 37.04 -28.63 -30.96
N TYR A 218 37.93 -29.57 -31.30
CA TYR A 218 39.30 -29.23 -31.71
C TYR A 218 39.41 -29.26 -33.23
N THR A 219 39.95 -28.16 -33.76
CA THR A 219 40.40 -28.04 -35.14
C THR A 219 41.80 -28.64 -35.26
N THR A 220 41.98 -29.56 -36.22
CA THR A 220 43.29 -30.03 -36.63
C THR A 220 43.96 -28.99 -37.53
N ALA A 221 45.03 -28.38 -37.05
CA ALA A 221 46.05 -27.73 -37.87
C ALA A 221 47.38 -28.48 -37.67
N ASN A 222 48.08 -28.69 -38.78
CA ASN A 222 49.13 -29.69 -38.95
C ASN A 222 50.46 -29.37 -38.24
N HIS A 223 51.14 -30.47 -37.93
CA HIS A 223 52.50 -30.70 -37.43
C HIS A 223 53.67 -29.87 -38.00
N SER A 224 54.64 -29.56 -37.12
CA SER A 224 56.10 -29.79 -37.28
C SER A 224 56.82 -29.53 -35.92
N THR A 225 57.19 -30.57 -35.13
CA THR A 225 58.56 -31.08 -34.83
C THR A 225 59.57 -30.00 -34.37
N SER A 226 60.32 -30.09 -33.25
CA SER A 226 61.13 -31.22 -32.75
C SER A 226 61.74 -30.91 -31.35
N ASN A 227 61.74 -31.93 -30.49
CA ASN A 227 62.70 -32.37 -29.46
C ASN A 227 63.43 -31.42 -28.50
N GLY A 228 63.43 -31.86 -27.22
CA GLY A 228 64.48 -31.60 -26.25
C GLY A 228 65.66 -32.59 -26.33
N MET A 229 66.75 -32.16 -25.70
CA MET A 229 67.89 -32.89 -25.11
C MET A 229 68.08 -32.19 -23.76
N LEU A 230 68.32 -32.81 -22.60
CA LEU A 230 68.71 -34.15 -22.16
C LEU A 230 68.11 -34.37 -20.76
#